data_AF-A0A9P7VLV9-F1
#
_entry.id   AF-A0A9P7VLV9-F1
#
_cell.length_a   1.000
_cell.length_b   1.000
_cell.length_c   1.000
_cell.angle_alpha   90.00
_cell.angle_beta   90.00
_cell.angle_gamma   90.00
#
_symmetry.space_group_name_H-M   'P 1'
#
loop_
_entity.id
_entity.type
_entity.pdbx_description
1 polymer ?
#
loop_
_entity_poly.entity_id
_entity_poly.type
_entity_poly.pdbx_seq_one_letter_code
_entity_poly.pdbx_strand_id
1 'polypeptide(L)'
;MDDSVNGPIQETSMTTTNTLHDEYSREKDAELIKKTLKLDEEGTKDFFKPAVLRWWFASVGVPMIAGTFGPVANLMSICALVQPWRVMIPPSETEGNGVPISDPAWLLVLNSVSLGCSLAANLFLSFNFARKVRYAIAQPLTIILWYLSAVFLLVPLSLTKILTIKPTYNHAFSQPYYYALIATVLYILISSLLVVNVIGAYKFRFYAPSFATLTMPQRTLMLQAIGFSFYLAMGAGLFSAIEDWEFVNGLYWADYTLLTIGIGSDYPLTTQLGRGLMIPYAVGGIMMVGLIVGRVQDLMLERGRAKIERKALKSQRRRWFKKSNKKQEEEDFKTMRKIERRADMMRKYLALAASSVAFFFLWLMGALVFRFTEAPQHWTYFDAMYFSYTTLLTVGYGDLYPKSNSGKPFFVIWTLIAVPTMTILISNLSDTIVGWLEMGTIWLGHYTILPDRKTMKEMNESSDSVDARELKLDVEMLGNIIAQEEEKRGMHRGTTLAKAIKRVVRDTGRKTPKKYSWEDWQFFLALLEMPQSERESFWLADEGPLFSDVSESTWLLWKLCGKLENVMDQEFRDLENGVQADKEE
;
A
#
# COMPACT_ATOMS: atom_id res chain seq x y z
N MET A 1 -9.15 -74.62 26.42
CA MET A 1 -10.62 -74.71 26.32
C MET A 1 -11.14 -73.50 27.07
N ASP A 2 -11.69 -72.55 26.31
CA ASP A 2 -12.80 -71.64 26.63
C ASP A 2 -12.66 -70.67 27.82
N ASP A 3 -13.17 -69.44 27.83
CA ASP A 3 -13.67 -68.51 26.80
C ASP A 3 -13.94 -67.16 27.51
N SER A 4 -13.97 -66.09 26.71
CA SER A 4 -14.64 -64.78 26.84
C SER A 4 -15.12 -64.24 28.22
N VAL A 5 -14.81 -62.96 28.52
CA VAL A 5 -15.79 -61.83 28.54
C VAL A 5 -15.01 -60.50 28.49
N ASN A 6 -15.11 -59.79 27.36
CA ASN A 6 -14.74 -58.37 27.21
C ASN A 6 -16.04 -57.55 27.04
N GLY A 7 -16.20 -56.48 27.81
CA GLY A 7 -17.29 -55.49 27.64
C GLY A 7 -16.75 -54.10 27.28
N PRO A 8 -17.42 -53.32 26.41
CA PRO A 8 -16.92 -52.04 25.93
C PRO A 8 -17.39 -50.88 26.81
N ILE A 9 -16.51 -50.30 27.63
CA ILE A 9 -16.81 -49.06 28.40
C ILE A 9 -15.78 -47.94 28.13
N GLN A 10 -14.73 -48.18 27.34
CA GLN A 10 -13.65 -47.17 27.16
C GLN A 10 -13.75 -46.27 25.92
N GLU A 11 -14.57 -46.56 24.91
CA GLU A 11 -14.61 -45.77 23.67
C GLU A 11 -15.56 -44.56 23.69
N THR A 12 -16.53 -44.51 24.61
CA THR A 12 -17.54 -43.43 24.65
C THR A 12 -17.05 -42.15 25.35
N SER A 13 -16.02 -42.24 26.20
CA SER A 13 -15.49 -41.06 26.91
C SER A 13 -14.50 -40.24 26.06
N MET A 14 -13.67 -40.87 25.24
CA MET A 14 -12.67 -40.16 24.40
C MET A 14 -13.29 -39.41 23.22
N THR A 15 -14.37 -39.94 22.65
CA THR A 15 -15.06 -39.29 21.52
C THR A 15 -15.74 -37.99 21.97
N THR A 16 -16.32 -37.97 23.17
CA THR A 16 -17.02 -36.81 23.74
C THR A 16 -16.05 -35.70 24.19
N THR A 17 -14.87 -36.05 24.71
CA THR A 17 -13.84 -35.05 25.06
C THR A 17 -13.16 -34.44 23.83
N ASN A 18 -12.98 -35.20 22.75
CA ASN A 18 -12.42 -34.67 21.52
C ASN A 18 -13.40 -33.74 20.79
N THR A 19 -14.70 -34.04 20.79
CA THR A 19 -15.71 -33.12 20.22
C THR A 19 -15.89 -31.84 21.03
N LEU A 20 -15.85 -31.92 22.37
CA LEU A 20 -15.93 -30.74 23.23
C LEU A 20 -14.67 -29.86 23.15
N HIS A 21 -13.49 -30.45 22.97
CA HIS A 21 -12.26 -29.67 22.77
C HIS A 21 -12.26 -28.96 21.40
N ASP A 22 -12.80 -29.62 20.37
CA ASP A 22 -12.97 -29.07 19.02
C ASP A 22 -14.02 -27.94 18.97
N GLU A 23 -15.14 -28.10 19.69
CA GLU A 23 -16.17 -27.06 19.83
C GLU A 23 -15.66 -25.87 20.65
N TYR A 24 -14.97 -26.11 21.77
CA TYR A 24 -14.36 -25.05 22.57
C TYR A 24 -13.26 -24.30 21.82
N SER A 25 -12.46 -24.99 20.99
CA SER A 25 -11.46 -24.33 20.14
C SER A 25 -12.12 -23.47 19.05
N ARG A 26 -13.17 -23.98 18.39
CA ARG A 26 -13.93 -23.22 17.39
C ARG A 26 -14.64 -22.01 17.97
N GLU A 27 -15.17 -22.11 19.18
CA GLU A 27 -15.83 -21.01 19.89
C GLU A 27 -14.82 -19.91 20.26
N LYS A 28 -13.62 -20.30 20.71
CA LYS A 28 -12.52 -19.37 21.00
C LYS A 28 -11.98 -18.70 19.73
N ASP A 29 -11.89 -19.44 18.62
CA ASP A 29 -11.49 -18.91 17.31
C ASP A 29 -12.57 -17.96 16.76
N ALA A 30 -13.86 -18.29 16.93
CA ALA A 30 -14.98 -17.44 16.55
C ALA A 30 -15.04 -16.15 17.40
N GLU A 31 -14.76 -16.23 18.71
CA GLU A 31 -14.62 -15.05 19.58
C GLU A 31 -13.40 -14.21 19.21
N LEU A 32 -12.25 -14.84 18.90
CA LEU A 32 -11.05 -14.13 18.46
C LEU A 32 -11.29 -13.43 17.12
N ILE A 33 -11.97 -14.07 16.18
CA ILE A 33 -12.40 -13.49 14.91
C ILE A 33 -13.39 -12.35 15.16
N LYS A 34 -14.42 -12.54 16.00
CA LYS A 34 -15.36 -11.48 16.39
C LYS A 34 -14.65 -10.29 17.04
N LYS A 35 -13.66 -10.54 17.90
CA LYS A 35 -12.89 -9.49 18.59
C LYS A 35 -11.95 -8.76 17.63
N THR A 36 -11.33 -9.48 16.69
CA THR A 36 -10.50 -8.92 15.63
C THR A 36 -11.35 -8.09 14.66
N LEU A 37 -12.52 -8.59 14.25
CA LEU A 37 -13.49 -7.89 13.41
C LEU A 37 -14.08 -6.67 14.12
N LYS A 38 -14.39 -6.74 15.42
CA LYS A 38 -14.85 -5.58 16.22
C LYS A 38 -13.76 -4.51 16.37
N LEU A 39 -12.50 -4.92 16.56
CA LEU A 39 -11.35 -3.99 16.61
C LEU A 39 -11.13 -3.30 15.26
N ASP A 40 -11.31 -4.04 14.15
CA ASP A 40 -11.28 -3.46 12.81
C ASP A 40 -12.49 -2.54 12.60
N GLU A 41 -13.70 -2.92 13.01
CA GLU A 41 -14.91 -2.10 12.94
C GLU A 41 -14.78 -0.77 13.70
N GLU A 42 -14.24 -0.77 14.92
CA GLU A 42 -14.06 0.45 15.71
C GLU A 42 -12.99 1.37 15.11
N GLY A 43 -11.87 0.79 14.63
CA GLY A 43 -10.83 1.55 13.92
C GLY A 43 -11.33 2.13 12.59
N THR A 44 -12.23 1.43 11.92
CA THR A 44 -12.76 1.80 10.61
C THR A 44 -13.91 2.82 10.76
N LYS A 45 -14.80 2.68 11.75
CA LYS A 45 -15.89 3.66 12.06
C LYS A 45 -15.37 5.05 12.39
N ASP A 46 -14.26 5.18 13.14
CA ASP A 46 -13.66 6.48 13.44
C ASP A 46 -12.95 7.12 12.23
N PHE A 47 -12.47 6.30 11.28
CA PHE A 47 -11.85 6.75 10.04
C PHE A 47 -12.86 7.41 9.07
N PHE A 48 -14.14 7.07 9.18
CA PHE A 48 -15.18 7.48 8.21
C PHE A 48 -15.89 8.80 8.50
N LYS A 49 -15.50 9.53 9.55
CA LYS A 49 -16.04 10.87 9.80
C LYS A 49 -15.73 11.76 8.58
N PRO A 50 -16.71 12.52 8.03
CA PRO A 50 -16.52 13.38 6.85
C PRO A 50 -15.36 14.38 6.96
N ALA A 51 -14.99 14.76 8.19
CA ALA A 51 -13.83 15.59 8.50
C ALA A 51 -12.50 14.86 8.29
N VAL A 52 -12.39 13.58 8.70
CA VAL A 52 -11.18 12.76 8.54
C VAL A 52 -10.87 12.53 7.06
N LEU A 53 -11.90 12.34 6.22
CA LEU A 53 -11.73 12.19 4.78
C LEU A 53 -11.18 13.45 4.08
N ARG A 54 -11.51 14.64 4.58
CA ARG A 54 -11.00 15.93 4.06
C ARG A 54 -9.56 16.17 4.49
N TRP A 55 -9.22 15.80 5.72
CA TRP A 55 -7.91 16.02 6.33
C TRP A 55 -7.01 14.77 6.29
N TRP A 56 -7.39 13.76 5.51
CA TRP A 56 -6.70 12.48 5.41
C TRP A 56 -5.21 12.62 5.06
N PHE A 57 -4.88 13.50 4.10
CA PHE A 57 -3.47 13.72 3.74
C PHE A 57 -2.66 14.20 4.94
N ALA A 58 -3.22 15.12 5.73
CA ALA A 58 -2.57 15.61 6.93
C ALA A 58 -2.51 14.53 8.01
N SER A 59 -3.56 13.72 8.22
CA SER A 59 -3.62 12.74 9.32
C SER A 59 -2.87 11.43 9.05
N VAL A 60 -2.73 11.02 7.79
CA VAL A 60 -2.09 9.74 7.41
C VAL A 60 -0.98 9.92 6.39
N GLY A 61 -1.18 10.73 5.34
CA GLY A 61 -0.16 10.94 4.30
C GLY A 61 1.14 11.53 4.85
N VAL A 62 1.02 12.58 5.66
CA VAL A 62 2.16 13.26 6.29
C VAL A 62 2.98 12.34 7.19
N PRO A 63 2.40 11.62 8.17
CA PRO A 63 3.14 10.67 9.00
C PRO A 63 3.87 9.59 8.20
N MET A 64 3.27 9.12 7.11
CA MET A 64 3.90 8.13 6.24
C MET A 64 5.07 8.69 5.46
N ILE A 65 4.93 9.89 4.87
CA ILE A 65 6.03 10.59 4.21
C ILE A 65 7.19 10.80 5.19
N ALA A 66 6.90 11.25 6.41
CA ALA A 66 7.88 11.42 7.46
C ALA A 66 8.57 10.09 7.82
N GLY A 67 7.80 9.00 7.94
CA GLY A 67 8.31 7.67 8.24
C GLY A 67 9.16 7.03 7.14
N THR A 68 8.90 7.36 5.88
CA THR A 68 9.65 6.85 4.71
C THR A 68 10.90 7.69 4.41
N PHE A 69 10.78 9.03 4.42
CA PHE A 69 11.89 9.92 4.08
C PHE A 69 12.81 10.25 5.26
N GLY A 70 12.36 10.08 6.50
CA GLY A 70 13.21 10.27 7.68
C GLY A 70 14.46 9.38 7.69
N PRO A 71 14.35 8.06 7.42
CA PRO A 71 15.51 7.17 7.30
C PRO A 71 16.46 7.56 6.15
N VAL A 72 15.90 7.94 5.01
CA VAL A 72 16.67 8.41 3.84
C VAL A 72 17.42 9.71 4.19
N ALA A 73 16.79 10.65 4.89
CA ALA A 73 17.44 11.88 5.34
C ALA A 73 18.63 11.60 6.27
N ASN A 74 18.50 10.62 7.17
CA ASN A 74 19.62 10.19 8.03
C ASN A 74 20.75 9.55 7.22
N LEU A 75 20.44 8.78 6.18
CA LEU A 75 21.45 8.25 5.26
C LEU A 75 22.24 9.39 4.58
N MET A 76 21.56 10.43 4.10
CA MET A 76 22.22 11.62 3.55
C MET A 76 23.07 12.33 4.62
N SER A 77 22.58 12.42 5.85
CA SER A 77 23.35 13.00 6.98
C SER A 77 24.58 12.16 7.36
N ILE A 78 24.55 10.84 7.16
CA ILE A 78 25.74 9.98 7.32
C ILE A 78 26.75 10.32 6.22
N CYS A 79 26.30 10.43 4.96
CA CYS A 79 27.18 10.79 3.84
C CYS A 79 27.86 12.15 4.03
N ALA A 80 27.16 13.10 4.65
CA ALA A 80 27.71 14.39 5.03
C ALA A 80 28.81 14.32 6.10
N LEU A 81 28.86 13.27 6.91
CA LEU A 81 29.82 13.14 8.02
C LEU A 81 31.06 12.31 7.65
N VAL A 82 30.92 11.32 6.77
CA VAL A 82 31.95 10.30 6.52
C VAL A 82 33.19 10.86 5.83
N GLN A 83 33.06 11.93 5.04
CA GLN A 83 34.17 12.50 4.28
C GLN A 83 34.21 14.03 4.33
N PRO A 84 35.38 14.64 4.04
CA PRO A 84 35.52 16.08 4.06
C PRO A 84 34.69 16.77 2.98
N TRP A 85 34.17 17.96 3.30
CA TRP A 85 33.29 18.80 2.46
C TRP A 85 34.04 19.54 1.35
N ARG A 86 35.37 19.53 1.38
CA ARG A 86 36.21 20.37 0.52
C ARG A 86 37.21 19.52 -0.23
N VAL A 87 37.38 19.84 -1.52
CA VAL A 87 38.33 19.18 -2.40
C VAL A 87 39.15 20.22 -3.16
N MET A 88 40.43 19.91 -3.37
CA MET A 88 41.33 20.65 -4.24
C MET A 88 41.33 20.00 -5.63
N ILE A 89 41.13 20.80 -6.68
CA ILE A 89 41.16 20.35 -8.06
C ILE A 89 42.55 20.63 -8.64
N PRO A 90 43.32 19.60 -9.01
CA PRO A 90 44.58 19.78 -9.74
C PRO A 90 44.35 20.47 -11.11
N PRO A 91 45.33 21.21 -11.66
CA PRO A 91 45.18 21.98 -12.91
C PRO A 91 44.81 21.17 -14.17
N SER A 92 44.77 19.85 -14.10
CA SER A 92 44.48 18.92 -15.21
C SER A 92 43.33 17.93 -14.93
N GLU A 93 42.69 18.02 -13.76
CA GLU A 93 41.69 17.05 -13.33
C GLU A 93 40.30 17.67 -13.17
N THR A 94 39.27 16.83 -13.18
CA THR A 94 37.87 17.26 -13.02
C THR A 94 37.45 17.25 -11.55
N GLU A 95 36.35 17.93 -11.22
CA GLU A 95 35.83 18.04 -9.84
C GLU A 95 35.64 16.70 -9.12
N GLY A 96 35.40 15.62 -9.87
CA GLY A 96 35.18 14.27 -9.33
C GLY A 96 36.44 13.56 -8.84
N ASN A 97 37.64 14.02 -9.19
CA ASN A 97 38.93 13.45 -8.77
C ASN A 97 39.72 14.41 -7.87
N GLY A 98 39.05 15.39 -7.25
CA GLY A 98 39.72 16.35 -6.38
C GLY A 98 40.34 15.68 -5.15
N VAL A 99 41.50 16.17 -4.72
CA VAL A 99 42.16 15.68 -3.50
C VAL A 99 41.42 16.25 -2.27
N PRO A 100 40.96 15.41 -1.33
CA PRO A 100 40.18 15.86 -0.18
C PRO A 100 41.01 16.71 0.79
N ILE A 101 40.41 17.79 1.29
CA ILE A 101 40.99 18.70 2.28
C ILE A 101 40.34 18.43 3.63
N SER A 102 41.15 18.14 4.66
CA SER A 102 40.63 17.85 6.00
C SER A 102 39.81 19.00 6.59
N ASP A 103 38.66 18.64 7.15
CA ASP A 103 37.71 19.58 7.73
C ASP A 103 38.04 19.99 9.17
N PRO A 104 37.66 21.23 9.57
CA PRO A 104 37.91 21.70 10.91
C PRO A 104 37.06 20.91 11.93
N ALA A 105 37.62 20.68 13.11
CA ALA A 105 36.97 19.85 14.14
C ALA A 105 35.56 20.31 14.52
N TRP A 106 35.29 21.62 14.51
CA TRP A 106 33.95 22.15 14.82
C TRP A 106 32.88 21.69 13.82
N LEU A 107 33.24 21.52 12.54
CA LEU A 107 32.32 21.05 11.51
C LEU A 107 31.93 19.58 11.75
N LEU A 108 32.92 18.75 12.09
CA LEU A 108 32.71 17.34 12.43
C LEU A 108 31.81 17.20 13.67
N VAL A 109 32.01 18.04 14.69
CA VAL A 109 31.17 18.06 15.90
C VAL A 109 29.73 18.42 15.56
N LEU A 110 29.50 19.48 14.78
CA LEU A 110 28.14 19.89 14.38
C LEU A 110 27.42 18.81 13.57
N ASN A 111 28.10 18.20 12.58
CA ASN A 111 27.53 17.10 11.79
C ASN A 111 27.20 15.88 12.66
N SER A 112 28.07 15.55 13.62
CA SER A 112 27.87 14.42 14.55
C SER A 112 26.68 14.64 15.47
N VAL A 113 26.54 15.86 16.03
CA VAL A 113 25.41 16.22 16.88
C VAL A 113 24.11 16.25 16.09
N SER A 114 24.13 16.78 14.86
CA SER A 114 22.99 16.71 13.93
C SER A 114 22.53 15.27 13.71
N LEU A 115 23.44 14.38 13.33
CA LEU A 115 23.14 12.97 13.10
C LEU A 115 22.58 12.27 14.36
N GLY A 116 23.14 12.57 15.54
CA GLY A 116 22.62 12.07 16.81
C GLY A 116 21.17 12.49 17.07
N CYS A 117 20.86 13.78 16.82
CA CYS A 117 19.50 14.31 16.97
C CYS A 117 18.53 13.66 15.98
N SER A 118 18.94 13.49 14.71
CA SER A 118 18.07 12.93 13.68
C SER A 118 17.83 11.42 13.82
N LEU A 119 18.81 10.66 14.32
CA LEU A 119 18.63 9.26 14.69
C LEU A 119 17.66 9.12 15.86
N ALA A 120 17.80 9.95 16.90
CA ALA A 120 16.86 9.97 18.01
C ALA A 120 15.43 10.33 17.54
N ALA A 121 15.29 11.32 16.66
CA ALA A 121 14.00 11.70 16.09
C ALA A 121 13.30 10.53 15.36
N ASN A 122 14.04 9.79 14.52
CA ASN A 122 13.54 8.60 13.83
C ASN A 122 13.14 7.49 14.82
N LEU A 123 13.92 7.26 15.89
CA LEU A 123 13.57 6.28 16.91
C LEU A 123 12.27 6.64 17.64
N PHE A 124 12.09 7.90 18.04
CA PHE A 124 10.85 8.35 18.66
C PHE A 124 9.65 8.21 17.72
N LEU A 125 9.85 8.53 16.44
CA LEU A 125 8.82 8.38 15.42
C LEU A 125 8.43 6.90 15.24
N SER A 126 9.42 6.00 15.11
CA SER A 126 9.20 4.56 15.01
C SER A 126 8.52 3.98 16.26
N PHE A 127 8.91 4.41 17.46
CA PHE A 127 8.27 3.97 18.69
C PHE A 127 6.86 4.52 18.86
N ASN A 128 6.60 5.71 18.34
CA ASN A 128 5.25 6.25 18.29
C ASN A 128 4.36 5.38 17.41
N PHE A 129 4.85 5.04 16.22
CA PHE A 129 4.15 4.15 15.33
C PHE A 129 4.03 2.75 15.88
N ALA A 130 5.00 2.24 16.62
CA ALA A 130 4.93 0.95 17.32
C ALA A 130 3.97 0.96 18.53
N ARG A 131 3.33 2.10 18.83
CA ARG A 131 2.49 2.32 20.04
C ARG A 131 3.25 2.11 21.35
N LYS A 132 4.58 2.16 21.32
CA LYS A 132 5.44 2.09 22.51
C LYS A 132 5.53 3.45 23.22
N VAL A 133 5.48 4.55 22.46
CA VAL A 133 5.51 5.92 22.99
C VAL A 133 4.23 6.67 22.58
N ARG A 134 3.63 7.39 23.52
CA ARG A 134 2.39 8.16 23.30
C ARG A 134 2.61 9.29 22.30
N TYR A 135 1.62 9.55 21.46
CA TYR A 135 1.63 10.60 20.43
C TYR A 135 1.98 11.99 20.99
N ALA A 136 1.41 12.34 22.15
CA ALA A 136 1.64 13.62 22.81
C ALA A 136 3.11 13.91 23.16
N ILE A 137 3.92 12.87 23.34
CA ILE A 137 5.34 13.00 23.71
C ILE A 137 6.21 12.82 22.45
N ALA A 138 5.94 11.79 21.67
CA ALA A 138 6.80 11.46 20.55
C ALA A 138 6.77 12.50 19.42
N GLN A 139 5.59 13.03 19.06
CA GLN A 139 5.49 13.96 17.94
C GLN A 139 6.25 15.27 18.17
N PRO A 140 6.03 16.00 19.29
CA PRO A 140 6.80 17.23 19.55
C PRO A 140 8.29 16.96 19.61
N LEU A 141 8.70 15.85 20.23
CA LEU A 141 10.10 15.50 20.39
C LEU A 141 10.77 15.19 19.04
N THR A 142 10.13 14.39 18.17
CA THR A 142 10.60 14.13 16.81
C THR A 142 10.75 15.43 16.01
N ILE A 143 9.74 16.32 16.06
CA ILE A 143 9.77 17.62 15.36
C ILE A 143 10.92 18.49 15.85
N ILE A 144 11.08 18.63 17.17
CA ILE A 144 12.15 19.45 17.78
C ILE A 144 13.52 18.90 17.38
N LEU A 145 13.72 17.59 17.48
CA LEU A 145 15.00 16.95 17.18
C LEU A 145 15.38 17.06 15.70
N TRP A 146 14.43 16.93 14.76
CA TRP A 146 14.72 17.13 13.35
C TRP A 146 14.98 18.60 12.98
N TYR A 147 14.25 19.56 13.56
CA TYR A 147 14.58 20.98 13.38
C TYR A 147 15.96 21.33 13.97
N LEU A 148 16.28 20.78 15.15
CA LEU A 148 17.58 20.95 15.77
C LEU A 148 18.70 20.37 14.88
N SER A 149 18.48 19.18 14.32
CA SER A 149 19.39 18.59 13.33
C SER A 149 19.57 19.49 12.09
N ALA A 150 18.47 20.01 11.55
CA ALA A 150 18.52 20.92 10.41
C ALA A 150 19.30 22.20 10.73
N VAL A 151 19.12 22.79 11.92
CA VAL A 151 19.88 23.98 12.35
C VAL A 151 21.37 23.67 12.44
N PHE A 152 21.75 22.54 13.03
CA PHE A 152 23.16 22.15 13.16
C PHE A 152 23.86 21.93 11.82
N LEU A 153 23.16 21.52 10.77
CA LEU A 153 23.70 21.46 9.40
C LEU A 153 23.60 22.79 8.65
N LEU A 154 22.54 23.57 8.89
CA LEU A 154 22.34 24.86 8.22
C LEU A 154 23.40 25.89 8.63
N VAL A 155 23.85 25.86 9.89
CA VAL A 155 24.92 26.75 10.38
C VAL A 155 26.21 26.59 9.56
N PRO A 156 26.85 25.41 9.44
CA PRO A 156 28.04 25.25 8.62
C PRO A 156 27.80 25.52 7.13
N LEU A 157 26.64 25.13 6.58
CA LEU A 157 26.26 25.45 5.19
C LEU A 157 26.18 26.97 4.95
N SER A 158 25.78 27.76 5.94
CA SER A 158 25.71 29.22 5.86
C SER A 158 27.10 29.88 6.00
N LEU A 159 28.07 29.17 6.59
CA LEU A 159 29.44 29.65 6.81
C LEU A 159 30.41 29.27 5.68
N THR A 160 29.89 28.92 4.49
CA THR A 160 30.67 28.56 3.28
C THR A 160 31.77 29.56 2.91
N LYS A 161 31.56 30.85 3.18
CA LYS A 161 32.59 31.89 2.92
C LYS A 161 33.86 31.69 3.75
N ILE A 162 33.75 31.15 4.97
CA ILE A 162 34.89 30.86 5.85
C ILE A 162 35.58 29.56 5.40
N LEU A 163 34.82 28.65 4.79
CA LEU A 163 35.30 27.36 4.29
C LEU A 163 35.97 27.46 2.91
N THR A 164 35.73 28.54 2.17
CA THR A 164 36.29 28.75 0.83
C THR A 164 37.74 29.21 0.90
N ILE A 165 38.67 28.37 0.45
CA ILE A 165 40.10 28.70 0.39
C ILE A 165 40.38 29.44 -0.93
N LYS A 166 41.08 30.58 -0.86
CA LYS A 166 41.54 31.30 -2.06
C LYS A 166 42.88 30.72 -2.53
N PRO A 167 43.10 30.57 -3.85
CA PRO A 167 42.24 30.99 -4.95
C PRO A 167 41.14 29.96 -5.32
N THR A 168 39.94 30.47 -5.62
CA THR A 168 38.71 29.67 -5.81
C THR A 168 38.75 28.73 -7.02
N TYR A 169 39.60 28.97 -8.01
CA TYR A 169 39.64 28.16 -9.24
C TYR A 169 40.17 26.72 -9.04
N ASN A 170 40.89 26.46 -7.94
CA ASN A 170 41.39 25.12 -7.58
C ASN A 170 40.58 24.48 -6.44
N HIS A 171 39.42 25.03 -6.06
CA HIS A 171 38.66 24.59 -4.90
C HIS A 171 37.18 24.38 -5.23
N ALA A 172 36.67 23.19 -4.92
CA ALA A 172 35.25 22.87 -5.04
C ALA A 172 34.71 22.22 -3.76
N PHE A 173 33.39 22.22 -3.63
CA PHE A 173 32.72 21.44 -2.60
C PHE A 173 32.56 20.00 -3.08
N SER A 174 32.81 19.06 -2.17
CA SER A 174 32.69 17.63 -2.43
C SER A 174 31.24 17.15 -2.29
N GLN A 175 30.98 15.89 -2.67
CA GLN A 175 29.66 15.27 -2.54
C GLN A 175 29.05 15.36 -1.11
N PRO A 176 29.80 15.10 -0.02
CA PRO A 176 29.32 15.28 1.36
C PRO A 176 28.63 16.63 1.66
N TYR A 177 29.13 17.73 1.09
CA TYR A 177 28.51 19.06 1.27
C TYR A 177 27.09 19.10 0.70
N TYR A 178 26.90 18.54 -0.49
CA TYR A 178 25.58 18.46 -1.13
C TYR A 178 24.65 17.47 -0.43
N TYR A 179 25.18 16.35 0.08
CA TYR A 179 24.41 15.46 0.95
C TYR A 179 23.94 16.16 2.24
N ALA A 180 24.78 17.01 2.84
CA ALA A 180 24.39 17.82 4.00
C ALA A 180 23.26 18.81 3.68
N LEU A 181 23.34 19.45 2.51
CA LEU A 181 22.29 20.34 2.00
C LEU A 181 20.97 19.58 1.80
N ILE A 182 21.02 18.43 1.12
CA ILE A 182 19.83 17.58 0.89
C ILE A 182 19.23 17.11 2.21
N ALA A 183 20.06 16.63 3.15
CA ALA A 183 19.61 16.21 4.48
C ALA A 183 18.91 17.36 5.22
N THR A 184 19.49 18.56 5.20
CA THR A 184 18.90 19.77 5.81
C THR A 184 17.54 20.10 5.23
N VAL A 185 17.42 20.12 3.90
CA VAL A 185 16.16 20.37 3.20
C VAL A 185 15.11 19.31 3.57
N LEU A 186 15.49 18.04 3.55
CA LEU A 186 14.60 16.94 3.94
C LEU A 186 14.11 17.10 5.39
N TYR A 187 15.01 17.36 6.35
CA TYR A 187 14.65 17.58 7.76
C TYR A 187 13.67 18.74 7.94
N ILE A 188 13.88 19.86 7.25
CA ILE A 188 12.97 21.02 7.31
C ILE A 188 11.60 20.65 6.73
N LEU A 189 11.57 20.00 5.56
CA LEU A 189 10.32 19.63 4.89
C LEU A 189 9.50 18.65 5.73
N ILE A 190 10.10 17.54 6.17
CA ILE A 190 9.38 16.52 6.94
C ILE A 190 8.94 17.03 8.32
N SER A 191 9.76 17.85 8.99
CA SER A 191 9.38 18.47 10.27
C SER A 191 8.22 19.45 10.10
N SER A 192 8.25 20.27 9.04
CA SER A 192 7.18 21.23 8.75
C SER A 192 5.86 20.53 8.42
N LEU A 193 5.92 19.41 7.68
CA LEU A 193 4.75 18.57 7.45
C LEU A 193 4.19 18.03 8.78
N LEU A 194 5.05 17.49 9.66
CA LEU A 194 4.63 17.00 10.98
C LEU A 194 4.05 18.11 11.88
N VAL A 195 4.56 19.35 11.80
CA VAL A 195 3.97 20.50 12.49
C VAL A 195 2.53 20.72 12.03
N VAL A 196 2.27 20.69 10.71
CA VAL A 196 0.91 20.80 10.17
C VAL A 196 0.02 19.66 10.67
N ASN A 197 0.57 18.43 10.78
CA ASN A 197 -0.13 17.29 11.37
C ASN A 197 -0.52 17.54 12.83
N VAL A 198 0.45 17.93 13.68
CA VAL A 198 0.23 18.16 15.12
C VAL A 198 -0.73 19.33 15.37
N ILE A 199 -0.61 20.43 14.61
CA ILE A 199 -1.52 21.58 14.72
C ILE A 199 -2.94 21.17 14.31
N GLY A 200 -3.08 20.38 13.22
CA GLY A 200 -4.37 19.85 12.79
C GLY A 200 -5.05 18.98 13.85
N ALA A 201 -4.27 18.17 14.55
CA ALA A 201 -4.76 17.30 15.62
C ALA A 201 -5.13 18.08 16.91
N TYR A 202 -4.23 18.92 17.43
CA TYR A 202 -4.42 19.57 18.74
C TYR A 202 -5.22 20.86 18.70
N LYS A 203 -4.87 21.78 17.79
CA LYS A 203 -5.47 23.11 17.73
C LYS A 203 -6.84 23.08 17.05
N PHE A 204 -6.91 22.37 15.92
CA PHE A 204 -8.13 22.35 15.11
C PHE A 204 -9.02 21.13 15.39
N ARG A 205 -8.52 20.10 16.10
CA ARG A 205 -9.25 18.87 16.43
C ARG A 205 -9.92 18.22 15.22
N PHE A 206 -9.29 18.32 14.05
CA PHE A 206 -9.84 17.76 12.81
C PHE A 206 -9.85 16.23 12.81
N TYR A 207 -8.92 15.62 13.56
CA TYR A 207 -8.75 14.19 13.74
C TYR A 207 -8.12 13.90 15.11
N ALA A 208 -8.24 12.66 15.60
CA ALA A 208 -7.71 12.27 16.90
C ALA A 208 -6.17 12.38 16.94
N PRO A 209 -5.57 12.84 18.07
CA PRO A 209 -4.12 12.94 18.26
C PRO A 209 -3.51 11.56 18.53
N SER A 210 -3.68 10.64 17.59
CA SER A 210 -3.19 9.28 17.68
C SER A 210 -2.98 8.71 16.28
N PHE A 211 -1.88 8.00 16.11
CA PHE A 211 -1.64 7.16 14.94
C PHE A 211 -2.27 5.75 15.08
N ALA A 212 -3.18 5.56 16.03
CA ALA A 212 -3.94 4.32 16.18
C ALA A 212 -4.68 3.93 14.88
N THR A 213 -5.00 4.90 14.03
CA THR A 213 -5.66 4.71 12.73
C THR A 213 -4.73 4.26 11.61
N LEU A 214 -3.41 4.12 11.83
CA LEU A 214 -2.51 3.64 10.78
C LEU A 214 -2.66 2.14 10.61
N THR A 215 -2.93 1.73 9.36
CA THR A 215 -3.07 0.32 9.01
C THR A 215 -1.73 -0.41 9.11
N MET A 216 -1.75 -1.73 9.32
CA MET A 216 -0.51 -2.52 9.39
C MET A 216 0.40 -2.34 8.15
N PRO A 217 -0.11 -2.27 6.91
CA PRO A 217 0.69 -1.93 5.72
C PRO A 217 1.47 -0.62 5.84
N GLN A 218 0.90 0.40 6.49
CA GLN A 218 1.52 1.72 6.66
C GLN A 218 2.69 1.65 7.65
N ARG A 219 2.52 0.90 8.73
CA ARG A 219 3.57 0.67 9.74
C ARG A 219 4.70 -0.19 9.16
N THR A 220 4.39 -1.16 8.30
CA THR A 220 5.40 -1.98 7.63
C THR A 220 6.22 -1.21 6.60
N LEU A 221 5.60 -0.27 5.85
CA LEU A 221 6.31 0.55 4.86
C LEU A 221 7.48 1.31 5.50
N MET A 222 7.29 1.77 6.73
CA MET A 222 8.31 2.48 7.48
C MET A 222 9.48 1.60 7.89
N LEU A 223 9.20 0.42 8.43
CA LEU A 223 10.25 -0.51 8.81
C LEU A 223 11.05 -0.95 7.58
N GLN A 224 10.37 -1.12 6.44
CA GLN A 224 11.00 -1.37 5.15
C GLN A 224 11.88 -0.20 4.71
N ALA A 225 11.45 1.06 4.86
CA ALA A 225 12.26 2.23 4.54
C ALA A 225 13.53 2.33 5.41
N ILE A 226 13.42 2.04 6.71
CA ILE A 226 14.58 1.96 7.63
C ILE A 226 15.51 0.84 7.19
N GLY A 227 14.97 -0.37 6.98
CA GLY A 227 15.74 -1.53 6.56
C GLY A 227 16.45 -1.29 5.23
N PHE A 228 15.77 -0.68 4.26
CA PHE A 228 16.33 -0.34 2.95
C PHE A 228 17.42 0.73 3.03
N SER A 229 17.23 1.78 3.84
CA SER A 229 18.26 2.81 4.04
C SER A 229 19.51 2.22 4.71
N PHE A 230 19.33 1.32 5.68
CA PHE A 230 20.43 0.59 6.30
C PHE A 230 21.12 -0.34 5.30
N TYR A 231 20.35 -1.03 4.46
CA TYR A 231 20.87 -1.95 3.44
C TYR A 231 21.69 -1.21 2.38
N LEU A 232 21.25 -0.01 1.95
CA LEU A 232 22.04 0.88 1.09
C LEU A 232 23.34 1.33 1.75
N ALA A 233 23.30 1.77 3.02
CA ALA A 233 24.49 2.16 3.77
C ALA A 233 25.49 1.01 3.93
N MET A 234 24.98 -0.20 4.19
CA MET A 234 25.77 -1.41 4.33
C MET A 234 26.44 -1.77 3.00
N GLY A 235 25.71 -1.72 1.89
CA GLY A 235 26.29 -1.91 0.55
C GLY A 235 27.35 -0.88 0.24
N ALA A 236 27.07 0.40 0.50
CA ALA A 236 28.03 1.48 0.32
C ALA A 236 29.34 1.20 1.06
N GLY A 237 29.27 0.88 2.36
CA GLY A 237 30.45 0.60 3.19
C GLY A 237 31.19 -0.69 2.82
N LEU A 238 30.45 -1.75 2.45
CA LEU A 238 31.03 -3.02 2.04
C LEU A 238 31.81 -2.88 0.73
N PHE A 239 31.18 -2.35 -0.31
CA PHE A 239 31.80 -2.21 -1.63
C PHE A 239 32.84 -1.10 -1.67
N SER A 240 32.67 -0.02 -0.90
CA SER A 240 33.72 0.99 -0.76
C SER A 240 35.01 0.41 -0.17
N ALA A 241 34.88 -0.47 0.83
CA ALA A 241 36.04 -1.11 1.45
C ALA A 241 36.71 -2.17 0.56
N ILE A 242 35.94 -2.86 -0.28
CA ILE A 242 36.46 -3.93 -1.15
C ILE A 242 37.11 -3.37 -2.42
N GLU A 243 36.50 -2.36 -3.03
CA GLU A 243 36.92 -1.80 -4.33
C GLU A 243 37.75 -0.51 -4.19
N ASP A 244 38.09 -0.12 -2.96
CA ASP A 244 38.83 1.12 -2.64
C ASP A 244 38.14 2.38 -3.18
N TRP A 245 36.82 2.43 -3.03
CA TRP A 245 36.03 3.61 -3.38
C TRP A 245 35.79 4.48 -2.18
N GLU A 246 35.53 5.76 -2.43
CA GLU A 246 34.93 6.62 -1.41
C GLU A 246 33.54 6.12 -1.00
N PHE A 247 33.19 6.24 0.28
CA PHE A 247 31.89 5.79 0.79
C PHE A 247 30.71 6.39 0.00
N VAL A 248 30.77 7.67 -0.34
CA VAL A 248 29.71 8.35 -1.08
C VAL A 248 29.57 7.86 -2.53
N ASN A 249 30.69 7.46 -3.14
CA ASN A 249 30.70 6.82 -4.46
C ASN A 249 30.15 5.40 -4.38
N GLY A 250 30.52 4.66 -3.32
CA GLY A 250 29.93 3.36 -3.01
C GLY A 250 28.42 3.42 -2.77
N LEU A 251 27.91 4.49 -2.14
CA LEU A 251 26.47 4.70 -1.97
C LEU A 251 25.78 4.96 -3.32
N TYR A 252 26.37 5.83 -4.15
CA TYR A 252 25.85 6.09 -5.49
C TYR A 252 25.81 4.80 -6.33
N TRP A 253 26.86 3.97 -6.27
CA TRP A 253 26.90 2.65 -6.89
C TRP A 253 25.82 1.69 -6.35
N ALA A 254 25.69 1.63 -5.03
CA ALA A 254 24.70 0.81 -4.36
C ALA A 254 23.27 1.19 -4.78
N ASP A 255 22.98 2.49 -4.85
CA ASP A 255 21.67 3.01 -5.23
C ASP A 255 21.25 2.57 -6.63
N TYR A 256 22.05 2.85 -7.67
CA TYR A 256 21.67 2.47 -9.04
C TYR A 256 21.68 0.95 -9.25
N THR A 257 22.42 0.20 -8.43
CA THR A 257 22.44 -1.27 -8.46
C THR A 257 21.15 -1.84 -7.88
N LEU A 258 20.72 -1.37 -6.71
CA LEU A 258 19.50 -1.86 -6.06
C LEU A 258 18.22 -1.42 -6.77
N LEU A 259 18.25 -0.24 -7.39
CA LEU A 259 17.16 0.26 -8.22
C LEU A 259 17.19 -0.30 -9.65
N THR A 260 18.07 -1.26 -9.94
CA THR A 260 18.17 -1.97 -11.23
C THR A 260 18.44 -1.08 -12.43
N ILE A 261 18.97 0.13 -12.23
CA ILE A 261 19.34 1.04 -13.30
C ILE A 261 20.61 0.52 -14.00
N GLY A 262 21.64 0.16 -13.22
CA GLY A 262 22.81 -0.54 -13.74
C GLY A 262 23.70 0.23 -14.71
N ILE A 263 24.04 1.50 -14.43
CA ILE A 263 24.92 2.34 -15.28
C ILE A 263 26.23 1.60 -15.61
N GLY A 264 26.93 1.09 -14.58
CA GLY A 264 28.02 0.11 -14.70
C GLY A 264 29.33 0.59 -15.35
N SER A 265 29.38 1.82 -15.89
CA SER A 265 30.53 2.32 -16.64
C SER A 265 31.55 3.11 -15.79
N ASP A 266 31.15 3.70 -14.67
CA ASP A 266 31.95 4.60 -13.84
C ASP A 266 32.55 3.96 -12.58
N TYR A 267 31.86 2.95 -12.02
CA TYR A 267 32.32 2.17 -10.87
C TYR A 267 32.23 0.66 -11.14
N PRO A 268 33.05 0.13 -12.07
CA PRO A 268 33.07 -1.30 -12.38
C PRO A 268 33.70 -2.10 -11.23
N LEU A 269 33.09 -3.23 -10.88
CA LEU A 269 33.65 -4.18 -9.90
C LEU A 269 34.91 -4.83 -10.47
N THR A 270 36.07 -4.51 -9.89
CA THR A 270 37.37 -5.02 -10.30
C THR A 270 37.75 -6.28 -9.54
N THR A 271 37.33 -6.41 -8.28
CA THR A 271 37.70 -7.55 -7.44
C THR A 271 36.79 -8.76 -7.66
N GLN A 272 37.35 -9.96 -7.52
CA GLN A 272 36.58 -11.21 -7.59
C GLN A 272 35.58 -11.32 -6.42
N LEU A 273 36.00 -10.87 -5.23
CA LEU A 273 35.18 -10.89 -4.02
C LEU A 273 33.99 -9.92 -4.17
N GLY A 274 34.20 -8.71 -4.67
CA GLY A 274 33.13 -7.77 -4.97
C GLY A 274 32.11 -8.36 -5.95
N ARG A 275 32.57 -8.94 -7.06
CA ARG A 275 31.68 -9.61 -8.03
C ARG A 275 30.87 -10.75 -7.39
N GLY A 276 31.49 -11.55 -6.53
CA GLY A 276 30.82 -12.63 -5.81
C GLY A 276 29.76 -12.14 -4.81
N LEU A 277 30.08 -11.12 -4.01
CA LEU A 277 29.16 -10.54 -3.02
C LEU A 277 28.03 -9.72 -3.65
N MET A 278 28.25 -9.18 -4.86
CA MET A 278 27.22 -8.43 -5.58
C MET A 278 25.97 -9.28 -5.87
N ILE A 279 26.13 -10.58 -6.14
CA ILE A 279 25.02 -11.49 -6.47
C ILE A 279 23.98 -11.55 -5.34
N PRO A 280 24.32 -11.98 -4.10
CA PRO A 280 23.35 -12.00 -3.01
C PRO A 280 22.90 -10.59 -2.60
N TYR A 281 23.78 -9.59 -2.75
CA TYR A 281 23.46 -8.20 -2.42
C TYR A 281 22.34 -7.64 -3.33
N ALA A 282 22.44 -7.85 -4.64
CA ALA A 282 21.45 -7.39 -5.61
C ALA A 282 20.08 -8.07 -5.38
N VAL A 283 20.06 -9.39 -5.17
CA VAL A 283 18.81 -10.14 -4.91
C VAL A 283 18.08 -9.59 -3.67
N GLY A 284 18.80 -9.37 -2.57
CA GLY A 284 18.23 -8.84 -1.34
C GLY A 284 17.65 -7.43 -1.51
N GLY A 285 18.35 -6.57 -2.24
CA GLY A 285 17.90 -5.20 -2.46
C GLY A 285 16.72 -5.08 -3.41
N ILE A 286 16.73 -5.82 -4.53
CA ILE A 286 15.60 -5.85 -5.48
C ILE A 286 14.32 -6.32 -4.78
N MET A 287 14.43 -7.33 -3.92
CA MET A 287 13.29 -7.80 -3.11
C MET A 287 12.76 -6.70 -2.17
N MET A 288 13.64 -5.97 -1.49
CA MET A 288 13.23 -4.84 -0.63
C MET A 288 12.53 -3.73 -1.42
N VAL A 289 13.05 -3.38 -2.60
CA VAL A 289 12.43 -2.38 -3.49
C VAL A 289 11.03 -2.84 -3.92
N GLY A 290 10.89 -4.10 -4.38
CA GLY A 290 9.59 -4.66 -4.77
C GLY A 290 8.57 -4.65 -3.63
N LEU A 291 8.99 -4.97 -2.41
CA LEU A 291 8.14 -4.90 -1.22
C LEU A 291 7.68 -3.46 -0.93
N ILE A 292 8.60 -2.50 -0.94
CA ILE A 292 8.29 -1.08 -0.71
C ILE A 292 7.30 -0.58 -1.76
N VAL A 293 7.57 -0.83 -3.03
CA VAL A 293 6.71 -0.39 -4.15
C VAL A 293 5.31 -1.01 -4.02
N GLY A 294 5.20 -2.31 -3.75
CA GLY A 294 3.92 -2.97 -3.55
C GLY A 294 3.10 -2.33 -2.43
N ARG A 295 3.73 -2.01 -1.29
CA ARG A 295 3.04 -1.32 -0.19
C ARG A 295 2.60 0.09 -0.56
N VAL A 296 3.45 0.86 -1.26
CA VAL A 296 3.08 2.19 -1.73
C VAL A 296 1.89 2.13 -2.71
N GLN A 297 1.85 1.13 -3.60
CA GLN A 297 0.76 0.89 -4.53
C GLN A 297 -0.56 0.57 -3.80
N ASP A 298 -0.53 -0.39 -2.87
CA ASP A 298 -1.71 -0.80 -2.10
C ASP A 298 -2.36 0.42 -1.41
N LEU A 299 -1.53 1.29 -0.82
CA LEU A 299 -1.97 2.49 -0.12
C LEU A 299 -2.58 3.55 -1.03
N MET A 300 -2.13 3.63 -2.28
CA MET A 300 -2.68 4.54 -3.28
C MET A 300 -4.01 3.98 -3.82
N LEU A 301 -4.10 2.66 -4.00
CA LEU A 301 -5.27 1.96 -4.52
C LEU A 301 -6.44 1.90 -3.53
N GLU A 302 -6.17 1.66 -2.24
CA GLU A 302 -7.18 1.65 -1.16
C GLU A 302 -7.99 2.96 -1.10
N ARG A 303 -7.42 4.08 -1.56
CA ARG A 303 -7.96 5.44 -1.33
C ARG A 303 -8.69 6.06 -2.50
N GLY A 304 -8.36 5.66 -3.72
CA GLY A 304 -9.08 6.13 -4.90
C GLY A 304 -10.56 5.73 -4.88
N ARG A 305 -10.90 4.58 -4.26
CA ARG A 305 -12.25 4.01 -4.21
C ARG A 305 -13.22 4.89 -3.41
N ALA A 306 -12.93 5.13 -2.13
CA ALA A 306 -13.85 5.81 -1.21
C ALA A 306 -14.18 7.27 -1.58
N LYS A 307 -13.23 8.02 -2.18
CA LYS A 307 -13.44 9.45 -2.51
C LYS A 307 -14.26 9.64 -3.78
N ILE A 308 -14.09 8.76 -4.77
CA ILE A 308 -14.75 8.84 -6.08
C ILE A 308 -16.19 8.34 -5.99
N GLU A 309 -16.40 7.24 -5.29
CA GLU A 309 -17.71 6.64 -5.05
C GLU A 309 -18.66 7.62 -4.34
N ARG A 310 -18.21 8.21 -3.22
CA ARG A 310 -19.00 9.20 -2.47
C ARG A 310 -19.28 10.48 -3.27
N LYS A 311 -18.38 10.92 -4.16
CA LYS A 311 -18.57 12.12 -5.00
C LYS A 311 -19.51 11.86 -6.18
N ALA A 312 -19.41 10.70 -6.81
CA ALA A 312 -20.31 10.28 -7.90
C ALA A 312 -21.76 10.18 -7.41
N LEU A 313 -21.97 9.66 -6.20
CA LEU A 313 -23.30 9.44 -5.63
C LEU A 313 -23.97 10.71 -5.07
N LYS A 314 -23.21 11.63 -4.44
CA LYS A 314 -23.77 12.92 -4.00
C LYS A 314 -24.39 13.74 -5.12
N SER A 315 -23.82 13.66 -6.33
CA SER A 315 -24.34 14.36 -7.51
C SER A 315 -25.68 13.77 -8.00
N GLN A 316 -25.86 12.46 -7.86
CA GLN A 316 -27.05 11.78 -8.35
C GLN A 316 -28.19 11.71 -7.32
N ARG A 317 -27.89 11.66 -6.02
CA ARG A 317 -28.88 11.56 -4.93
C ARG A 317 -30.02 12.59 -5.01
N ARG A 318 -29.74 13.80 -5.52
CA ARG A 318 -30.74 14.87 -5.66
C ARG A 318 -31.78 14.66 -6.77
N ARG A 319 -31.51 13.79 -7.76
CA ARG A 319 -32.39 13.62 -8.93
C ARG A 319 -33.41 12.48 -8.78
N TRP A 320 -33.22 11.56 -7.84
CA TRP A 320 -33.92 10.26 -7.84
C TRP A 320 -35.04 10.10 -6.80
N PHE A 321 -35.10 10.92 -5.74
CA PHE A 321 -36.11 10.81 -4.66
C PHE A 321 -37.59 11.07 -5.08
N LYS A 322 -37.93 11.10 -6.38
CA LYS A 322 -39.24 11.56 -6.87
C LYS A 322 -40.09 10.58 -7.67
N LYS A 323 -39.71 9.31 -7.84
CA LYS A 323 -40.58 8.30 -8.50
C LYS A 323 -40.19 6.89 -8.05
N SER A 324 -41.10 6.16 -7.41
CA SER A 324 -40.93 4.73 -7.10
C SER A 324 -42.18 3.97 -7.55
N ASN A 325 -41.99 2.86 -8.28
CA ASN A 325 -43.02 1.89 -8.66
C ASN A 325 -42.35 0.50 -8.83
N LYS A 326 -43.09 -0.60 -8.66
CA LYS A 326 -42.56 -1.98 -8.51
C LYS A 326 -41.69 -2.54 -9.67
N LYS A 327 -41.65 -1.87 -10.84
CA LYS A 327 -40.80 -2.20 -12.00
C LYS A 327 -39.39 -1.55 -11.94
N GLN A 328 -39.14 -0.74 -10.91
CA GLN A 328 -37.96 0.12 -10.78
C GLN A 328 -36.75 -0.59 -10.15
N GLU A 329 -36.93 -1.63 -9.31
CA GLU A 329 -35.83 -2.23 -8.53
C GLU A 329 -34.67 -2.80 -9.40
N GLU A 330 -35.00 -3.48 -10.50
CA GLU A 330 -34.00 -4.00 -11.45
C GLU A 330 -33.29 -2.85 -12.20
N GLU A 331 -34.02 -1.78 -12.51
CA GLU A 331 -33.45 -0.57 -13.11
C GLU A 331 -32.52 0.16 -12.13
N ASP A 332 -32.87 0.18 -10.84
CA ASP A 332 -32.07 0.77 -9.77
C ASP A 332 -30.79 -0.04 -9.52
N PHE A 333 -30.87 -1.37 -9.53
CA PHE A 333 -29.68 -2.23 -9.50
C PHE A 333 -28.79 -2.04 -10.73
N LYS A 334 -29.37 -2.00 -11.94
CA LYS A 334 -28.60 -1.70 -13.17
C LYS A 334 -27.96 -0.31 -13.10
N THR A 335 -28.62 0.65 -12.47
CA THR A 335 -28.11 2.00 -12.27
C THR A 335 -26.97 2.04 -11.25
N MET A 336 -27.13 1.36 -10.10
CA MET A 336 -26.05 1.12 -9.13
C MET A 336 -24.82 0.55 -9.84
N ARG A 337 -24.97 -0.54 -10.60
CA ARG A 337 -23.86 -1.17 -11.35
C ARG A 337 -23.21 -0.22 -12.35
N LYS A 338 -23.98 0.63 -13.04
CA LYS A 338 -23.44 1.66 -13.94
C LYS A 338 -22.64 2.72 -13.18
N ILE A 339 -23.11 3.15 -12.00
CA ILE A 339 -22.42 4.12 -11.14
C ILE A 339 -21.12 3.52 -10.63
N GLU A 340 -21.16 2.28 -10.12
CA GLU A 340 -20.02 1.53 -9.62
C GLU A 340 -18.94 1.39 -10.71
N ARG A 341 -19.31 0.92 -11.92
CA ARG A 341 -18.39 0.83 -13.07
C ARG A 341 -17.80 2.18 -13.45
N ARG A 342 -18.59 3.25 -13.46
CA ARG A 342 -18.09 4.61 -13.75
C ARG A 342 -17.13 5.11 -12.66
N ALA A 343 -17.41 4.82 -11.40
CA ALA A 343 -16.54 5.16 -10.27
C ALA A 343 -15.21 4.38 -10.34
N ASP A 344 -15.27 3.08 -10.62
CA ASP A 344 -14.10 2.22 -10.82
C ASP A 344 -13.24 2.71 -12.00
N MET A 345 -13.86 3.01 -13.15
CA MET A 345 -13.14 3.54 -14.32
C MET A 345 -12.54 4.91 -14.06
N MET A 346 -13.30 5.83 -13.46
CA MET A 346 -12.80 7.17 -13.10
C MET A 346 -11.65 7.08 -12.08
N ARG A 347 -11.67 6.10 -11.17
CA ARG A 347 -10.55 5.82 -10.27
C ARG A 347 -9.30 5.42 -11.03
N LYS A 348 -9.41 4.42 -11.92
CA LYS A 348 -8.29 3.95 -12.73
C LYS A 348 -7.69 5.08 -13.56
N TYR A 349 -8.52 5.87 -14.25
CA TYR A 349 -8.05 7.01 -15.04
C TYR A 349 -7.44 8.13 -14.19
N LEU A 350 -8.01 8.45 -13.02
CA LEU A 350 -7.45 9.46 -12.14
C LEU A 350 -6.10 9.01 -11.55
N ALA A 351 -5.99 7.73 -11.15
CA ALA A 351 -4.75 7.15 -10.67
C ALA A 351 -3.67 7.16 -11.77
N LEU A 352 -4.03 6.74 -12.99
CA LEU A 352 -3.15 6.79 -14.15
C LEU A 352 -2.70 8.22 -14.46
N ALA A 353 -3.64 9.17 -14.53
CA ALA A 353 -3.32 10.58 -14.78
C ALA A 353 -2.40 11.16 -13.70
N ALA A 354 -2.66 10.87 -12.42
CA ALA A 354 -1.81 11.32 -11.32
C ALA A 354 -0.39 10.72 -11.41
N SER A 355 -0.25 9.42 -11.67
CA SER A 355 1.06 8.79 -11.85
C SER A 355 1.78 9.32 -13.10
N SER A 356 1.05 9.60 -14.20
CA SER A 356 1.64 10.18 -15.40
C SER A 356 2.15 11.60 -15.15
N VAL A 357 1.38 12.45 -14.45
CA VAL A 357 1.82 13.81 -14.09
C VAL A 357 3.06 13.75 -13.21
N ALA A 358 3.09 12.87 -12.20
CA ALA A 358 4.26 12.69 -11.35
C ALA A 358 5.49 12.21 -12.14
N PHE A 359 5.30 11.28 -13.08
CA PHE A 359 6.36 10.80 -13.97
C PHE A 359 6.94 11.91 -14.84
N PHE A 360 6.10 12.65 -15.58
CA PHE A 360 6.57 13.75 -16.43
C PHE A 360 7.23 14.87 -15.62
N PHE A 361 6.73 15.14 -14.41
CA PHE A 361 7.35 16.10 -13.51
C PHE A 361 8.76 15.64 -13.08
N LEU A 362 8.90 14.41 -12.59
CA LEU A 362 10.21 13.88 -12.17
C LEU A 362 11.19 13.76 -13.34
N TRP A 363 10.70 13.43 -14.54
CA TRP A 363 11.50 13.35 -15.74
C TRP A 363 12.03 14.72 -16.20
N LEU A 364 11.13 15.67 -16.46
CA LEU A 364 11.50 16.97 -17.05
C LEU A 364 12.17 17.88 -16.02
N MET A 365 11.70 17.89 -14.77
CA MET A 365 12.34 18.66 -13.71
C MET A 365 13.67 18.05 -13.31
N GLY A 366 13.78 16.71 -13.27
CA GLY A 366 15.05 16.02 -13.05
C GLY A 366 16.08 16.38 -14.11
N ALA A 367 15.70 16.33 -15.39
CA ALA A 367 16.53 16.74 -16.51
C ALA A 367 16.99 18.20 -16.41
N LEU A 368 16.11 19.10 -15.92
CA LEU A 368 16.48 20.50 -15.71
C LEU A 368 17.59 20.64 -14.67
N VAL A 369 17.49 19.91 -13.54
CA VAL A 369 18.53 19.93 -12.51
C VAL A 369 19.83 19.33 -13.04
N PHE A 370 19.79 18.19 -13.73
CA PHE A 370 20.98 17.58 -14.32
C PHE A 370 21.66 18.47 -15.35
N ARG A 371 20.90 19.25 -16.12
CA ARG A 371 21.47 20.26 -17.02
C ARG A 371 22.30 21.32 -16.29
N PHE A 372 21.90 21.70 -15.08
CA PHE A 372 22.65 22.67 -14.28
C PHE A 372 23.83 22.03 -13.54
N THR A 373 23.66 20.84 -12.96
CA THR A 373 24.73 20.17 -12.22
C THR A 373 25.84 19.66 -13.13
N GLU A 374 25.49 19.15 -14.32
CA GLU A 374 26.44 18.62 -15.31
C GLU A 374 26.81 19.65 -16.40
N ALA A 375 26.62 20.95 -16.11
CA ALA A 375 27.04 22.02 -17.00
C ALA A 375 28.56 22.00 -17.31
N PRO A 376 29.47 21.65 -16.36
CA PRO A 376 30.90 21.51 -16.64
C PRO A 376 31.23 20.42 -17.68
N GLN A 377 30.37 19.42 -17.81
CA GLN A 377 30.46 18.31 -18.77
C GLN A 377 29.77 18.64 -20.10
N HIS A 378 29.32 19.89 -20.28
CA HIS A 378 28.64 20.38 -21.48
C HIS A 378 27.37 19.61 -21.85
N TRP A 379 26.66 19.04 -20.86
CA TRP A 379 25.39 18.37 -21.12
C TRP A 379 24.39 19.34 -21.74
N THR A 380 23.79 18.96 -22.86
CA THR A 380 22.61 19.67 -23.36
C THR A 380 21.38 19.31 -22.53
N TYR A 381 20.29 20.09 -22.66
CA TYR A 381 19.05 19.74 -21.95
C TYR A 381 18.45 18.44 -22.53
N PHE A 382 18.69 18.19 -23.83
CA PHE A 382 18.30 16.95 -24.46
C PHE A 382 19.08 15.76 -23.91
N ASP A 383 20.40 15.89 -23.72
CA ASP A 383 21.23 14.84 -23.10
C ASP A 383 20.76 14.54 -21.67
N ALA A 384 20.48 15.57 -20.88
CA ALA A 384 19.94 15.42 -19.54
C ALA A 384 18.53 14.79 -19.53
N MET A 385 17.69 15.11 -20.52
CA MET A 385 16.37 14.51 -20.71
C MET A 385 16.47 13.04 -21.09
N TYR A 386 17.35 12.70 -22.04
CA TYR A 386 17.61 11.34 -22.48
C TYR A 386 18.17 10.50 -21.33
N PHE A 387 19.20 10.98 -20.62
CA PHE A 387 19.75 10.34 -19.43
C PHE A 387 18.68 10.11 -18.35
N SER A 388 17.86 11.12 -18.05
CA SER A 388 16.80 11.01 -17.06
C SER A 388 15.74 9.98 -17.48
N TYR A 389 15.41 9.91 -18.77
CA TYR A 389 14.44 8.94 -19.30
C TYR A 389 14.96 7.50 -19.21
N THR A 390 16.18 7.24 -19.68
CA THR A 390 16.79 5.91 -19.65
C THR A 390 17.04 5.44 -18.22
N THR A 391 17.34 6.36 -17.31
CA THR A 391 17.46 6.06 -15.87
C THR A 391 16.10 5.75 -15.23
N LEU A 392 15.07 6.55 -15.50
CA LEU A 392 13.71 6.33 -14.99
C LEU A 392 13.13 4.97 -15.42
N LEU A 393 13.43 4.56 -16.65
CA LEU A 393 13.04 3.27 -17.20
C LEU A 393 13.94 2.12 -16.77
N THR A 394 14.94 2.39 -15.93
CA THR A 394 15.93 1.41 -15.48
C THR A 394 16.61 0.67 -16.64
N VAL A 395 16.84 1.38 -17.76
CA VAL A 395 17.56 0.87 -18.94
C VAL A 395 19.07 1.04 -18.74
N GLY A 396 19.47 2.24 -18.29
CA GLY A 396 20.84 2.55 -17.86
C GLY A 396 21.94 2.17 -18.83
N TYR A 397 21.92 2.71 -20.06
CA TYR A 397 22.94 2.42 -21.08
C TYR A 397 24.38 2.72 -20.64
N GLY A 398 24.58 3.60 -19.65
CA GLY A 398 25.89 3.94 -19.12
C GLY A 398 26.74 4.85 -20.01
N ASP A 399 26.15 5.39 -21.08
CA ASP A 399 26.74 6.34 -22.01
C ASP A 399 26.83 7.76 -21.41
N LEU A 400 25.82 8.16 -20.66
CA LEU A 400 25.80 9.37 -19.83
C LEU A 400 25.62 9.00 -18.36
N TYR A 401 26.39 9.66 -17.49
CA TYR A 401 26.25 9.53 -16.04
C TYR A 401 26.78 10.80 -15.33
N PRO A 402 26.22 11.16 -14.16
CA PRO A 402 26.65 12.33 -13.40
C PRO A 402 28.10 12.20 -12.91
N LYS A 403 28.94 13.18 -13.28
CA LYS A 403 30.33 13.27 -12.84
C LYS A 403 30.53 14.38 -11.82
N SER A 404 29.63 15.36 -11.76
CA SER A 404 29.75 16.49 -10.84
C SER A 404 29.52 16.09 -9.38
N ASN A 405 30.15 16.82 -8.46
CA ASN A 405 29.98 16.60 -7.01
C ASN A 405 28.55 16.90 -6.53
N SER A 406 27.80 17.73 -7.25
CA SER A 406 26.37 17.99 -6.99
C SER A 406 25.42 16.98 -7.66
N GLY A 407 25.81 16.44 -8.82
CA GLY A 407 24.97 15.60 -9.65
C GLY A 407 24.77 14.21 -9.06
N LYS A 408 25.82 13.59 -8.50
CA LYS A 408 25.73 12.26 -7.86
C LYS A 408 24.79 12.26 -6.63
N PRO A 409 24.90 13.19 -5.65
CA PRO A 409 23.95 13.25 -4.54
C PRO A 409 22.51 13.54 -4.98
N PHE A 410 22.34 14.41 -5.98
CA PHE A 410 21.01 14.67 -6.56
C PHE A 410 20.44 13.41 -7.22
N PHE A 411 21.26 12.67 -7.97
CA PHE A 411 20.86 11.41 -8.58
C PHE A 411 20.32 10.44 -7.54
N VAL A 412 21.07 10.18 -6.45
CA VAL A 412 20.64 9.24 -5.40
C VAL A 412 19.28 9.61 -4.81
N ILE A 413 19.04 10.86 -4.44
CA ILE A 413 17.74 11.23 -3.88
C ILE A 413 16.62 11.22 -4.94
N TRP A 414 16.95 11.57 -6.18
CA TRP A 414 15.99 11.62 -7.27
C TRP A 414 15.55 10.21 -7.69
N THR A 415 16.46 9.27 -7.87
CA THR A 415 16.19 7.86 -8.24
C THR A 415 15.34 7.13 -7.19
N LEU A 416 15.61 7.38 -5.90
CA LEU A 416 14.81 6.86 -4.78
C LEU A 416 13.32 7.25 -4.83
N ILE A 417 12.98 8.33 -5.53
CA ILE A 417 11.59 8.79 -5.74
C ILE A 417 11.10 8.40 -7.14
N ALA A 418 11.95 8.57 -8.14
CA ALA A 418 11.68 8.39 -9.55
C ALA A 418 11.36 6.94 -9.91
N VAL A 419 12.18 5.98 -9.47
CA VAL A 419 12.01 4.57 -9.83
C VAL A 419 10.70 3.99 -9.25
N PRO A 420 10.36 4.16 -7.96
CA PRO A 420 9.05 3.74 -7.44
C PRO A 420 7.88 4.41 -8.16
N THR A 421 8.01 5.69 -8.55
CA THR A 421 6.96 6.40 -9.30
C THR A 421 6.75 5.79 -10.69
N MET A 422 7.83 5.41 -11.39
CA MET A 422 7.73 4.71 -12.66
C MET A 422 7.06 3.33 -12.50
N THR A 423 7.40 2.56 -11.46
CA THR A 423 6.76 1.26 -11.24
C THR A 423 5.25 1.38 -10.96
N ILE A 424 4.83 2.42 -10.24
CA ILE A 424 3.41 2.74 -10.03
C ILE A 424 2.73 3.08 -11.36
N LEU A 425 3.39 3.88 -12.22
CA LEU A 425 2.86 4.20 -13.55
C LEU A 425 2.70 2.93 -14.40
N ILE A 426 3.71 2.05 -14.44
CA ILE A 426 3.65 0.78 -15.17
C ILE A 426 2.48 -0.08 -14.69
N SER A 427 2.28 -0.20 -13.37
CA SER A 427 1.17 -0.96 -12.80
C SER A 427 -0.19 -0.40 -13.23
N ASN A 428 -0.40 0.91 -13.09
CA ASN A 428 -1.65 1.57 -13.50
C ASN A 428 -1.88 1.47 -15.03
N LEU A 429 -0.80 1.55 -15.80
CA LEU A 429 -0.83 1.43 -17.26
C LEU A 429 -1.17 0.00 -17.67
N SER A 430 -0.56 -1.01 -17.03
CA SER A 430 -0.79 -2.44 -17.28
C SER A 430 -2.25 -2.83 -17.06
N ASP A 431 -2.84 -2.43 -15.93
CA ASP A 431 -4.27 -2.65 -15.62
C ASP A 431 -5.21 -2.05 -16.68
N THR A 432 -4.76 -1.02 -17.38
CA THR A 432 -5.52 -0.35 -18.45
C THR A 432 -5.25 -1.02 -19.80
N ILE A 433 -3.98 -1.26 -20.15
CA ILE A 433 -3.55 -1.84 -21.43
C ILE A 433 -4.06 -3.25 -21.60
N VAL A 434 -4.12 -4.08 -20.55
CA VAL A 434 -4.65 -5.45 -20.64
C VAL A 434 -6.04 -5.45 -21.24
N GLY A 435 -6.93 -4.55 -20.79
CA GLY A 435 -8.28 -4.43 -21.36
C GLY A 435 -8.29 -3.97 -22.83
N TRP A 436 -7.33 -3.14 -23.24
CA TRP A 436 -7.18 -2.73 -24.65
C TRP A 436 -6.61 -3.86 -25.52
N LEU A 437 -5.65 -4.62 -25.01
CA LEU A 437 -5.07 -5.77 -25.70
C LEU A 437 -6.08 -6.89 -25.85
N GLU A 438 -6.87 -7.18 -24.80
CA GLU A 438 -7.98 -8.13 -24.87
C GLU A 438 -8.99 -7.71 -25.95
N MET A 439 -9.40 -6.43 -25.97
CA MET A 439 -10.30 -5.90 -27.01
C MET A 439 -9.66 -5.94 -28.41
N GLY A 440 -8.37 -5.61 -28.53
CA GLY A 440 -7.63 -5.65 -29.78
C GLY A 440 -7.48 -7.09 -30.31
N THR A 441 -7.23 -8.05 -29.42
CA THR A 441 -7.11 -9.48 -29.73
C THR A 441 -8.45 -10.05 -30.15
N ILE A 442 -9.53 -9.68 -29.46
CA ILE A 442 -10.91 -10.04 -29.84
C ILE A 442 -11.26 -9.45 -31.21
N TRP A 443 -10.90 -8.19 -31.45
CA TRP A 443 -11.15 -7.51 -32.73
C TRP A 443 -10.36 -8.15 -33.88
N LEU A 444 -9.06 -8.40 -33.68
CA LEU A 444 -8.21 -9.12 -34.62
C LEU A 444 -8.71 -10.55 -34.86
N GLY A 445 -9.11 -11.24 -33.80
CA GLY A 445 -9.71 -12.57 -33.87
C GLY A 445 -10.98 -12.58 -34.71
N HIS A 446 -11.83 -11.56 -34.58
CA HIS A 446 -13.03 -11.38 -35.41
C HIS A 446 -12.70 -11.09 -36.88
N TYR A 447 -11.53 -10.49 -37.16
CA TYR A 447 -11.08 -10.18 -38.52
C TYR A 447 -10.28 -11.32 -39.18
N THR A 448 -9.64 -12.20 -38.40
CA THR A 448 -8.74 -13.21 -38.93
C THR A 448 -9.18 -14.65 -38.72
N ILE A 449 -9.72 -15.08 -37.55
CA ILE A 449 -9.83 -16.53 -37.24
C ILE A 449 -11.04 -16.99 -36.37
N LEU A 450 -11.86 -16.15 -35.73
CA LEU A 450 -12.92 -16.64 -34.81
C LEU A 450 -14.36 -16.61 -35.37
N PRO A 451 -15.17 -17.69 -35.20
CA PRO A 451 -16.57 -17.70 -35.61
C PRO A 451 -17.44 -16.83 -34.68
N ASP A 452 -18.58 -16.43 -35.25
CA ASP A 452 -19.60 -15.47 -34.80
C ASP A 452 -19.87 -15.31 -33.29
N ARG A 453 -20.44 -14.15 -32.91
CA ARG A 453 -20.71 -13.68 -31.52
C ARG A 453 -21.40 -14.67 -30.57
N LYS A 454 -22.09 -15.69 -31.08
CA LYS A 454 -22.72 -16.75 -30.27
C LYS A 454 -21.67 -17.67 -29.63
N THR A 455 -20.60 -17.99 -30.35
CA THR A 455 -19.53 -18.88 -29.89
C THR A 455 -18.65 -18.22 -28.82
N MET A 456 -18.46 -16.89 -28.84
CA MET A 456 -17.76 -16.18 -27.76
C MET A 456 -18.54 -16.15 -26.45
N LYS A 457 -19.87 -16.11 -26.50
CA LYS A 457 -20.70 -16.20 -25.29
C LYS A 457 -20.58 -17.61 -24.69
N GLU A 458 -20.54 -18.63 -25.54
CA GLU A 458 -20.31 -20.03 -25.16
C GLU A 458 -18.86 -20.31 -24.72
N MET A 459 -17.85 -19.59 -25.23
CA MET A 459 -16.44 -19.71 -24.80
C MET A 459 -16.11 -18.93 -23.52
N ASN A 460 -16.76 -17.79 -23.29
CA ASN A 460 -16.62 -17.06 -22.02
C ASN A 460 -17.41 -17.80 -20.91
N GLU A 461 -18.54 -18.41 -21.26
CA GLU A 461 -19.18 -19.41 -20.41
C GLU A 461 -18.30 -20.64 -20.24
N SER A 462 -17.47 -21.06 -21.22
CA SER A 462 -16.64 -22.27 -21.09
C SER A 462 -15.38 -22.12 -20.23
N SER A 463 -14.72 -20.95 -20.23
CA SER A 463 -13.57 -20.66 -19.35
C SER A 463 -13.96 -20.54 -17.87
N ASP A 464 -15.17 -20.02 -17.59
CA ASP A 464 -15.76 -20.05 -16.26
C ASP A 464 -16.51 -21.38 -15.98
N SER A 465 -16.71 -22.24 -17.00
CA SER A 465 -17.52 -23.47 -16.85
C SER A 465 -16.80 -24.63 -16.21
N VAL A 466 -15.48 -24.76 -16.26
CA VAL A 466 -14.85 -25.99 -15.73
C VAL A 466 -15.04 -26.05 -14.22
N ASP A 467 -14.82 -24.94 -13.52
CA ASP A 467 -15.10 -24.81 -12.08
C ASP A 467 -16.60 -24.65 -11.77
N ALA A 468 -17.40 -24.06 -12.66
CA ALA A 468 -18.83 -23.83 -12.40
C ALA A 468 -19.74 -25.02 -12.72
N ARG A 469 -19.32 -25.94 -13.59
CA ARG A 469 -20.10 -27.10 -14.05
C ARG A 469 -19.95 -28.28 -13.09
N GLU A 470 -18.75 -28.48 -12.54
CA GLU A 470 -18.53 -29.41 -11.43
C GLU A 470 -19.30 -28.95 -10.17
N LEU A 471 -19.31 -27.64 -9.90
CA LEU A 471 -20.07 -27.08 -8.79
C LEU A 471 -21.59 -27.05 -9.00
N LYS A 472 -22.08 -26.98 -10.25
CA LYS A 472 -23.50 -27.06 -10.58
C LYS A 472 -24.05 -28.47 -10.35
N LEU A 473 -23.31 -29.49 -10.78
CA LEU A 473 -23.68 -30.89 -10.59
C LEU A 473 -23.75 -31.27 -9.11
N ASP A 474 -22.81 -30.79 -8.28
CA ASP A 474 -22.87 -31.01 -6.84
C ASP A 474 -24.05 -30.28 -6.18
N VAL A 475 -24.35 -29.05 -6.60
CA VAL A 475 -25.46 -28.25 -6.05
C VAL A 475 -26.83 -28.79 -6.49
N GLU A 476 -26.94 -29.33 -7.69
CA GLU A 476 -28.18 -29.92 -8.24
C GLU A 476 -28.42 -31.33 -7.67
N MET A 477 -27.35 -32.12 -7.48
CA MET A 477 -27.41 -33.43 -6.81
C MET A 477 -27.74 -33.26 -5.32
N LEU A 478 -27.10 -32.31 -4.63
CA LEU A 478 -27.46 -31.94 -3.24
C LEU A 478 -28.88 -31.36 -3.15
N GLY A 479 -29.28 -30.52 -4.12
CA GLY A 479 -30.64 -29.97 -4.20
C GLY A 479 -31.71 -31.05 -4.31
N ASN A 480 -31.47 -32.09 -5.13
CA ASN A 480 -32.42 -33.18 -5.33
C ASN A 480 -32.44 -34.18 -4.16
N ILE A 481 -31.30 -34.50 -3.54
CA ILE A 481 -31.24 -35.34 -2.33
C ILE A 481 -31.98 -34.65 -1.17
N ILE A 482 -31.83 -33.33 -1.07
CA ILE A 482 -32.47 -32.53 -0.01
C ILE A 482 -33.96 -32.32 -0.28
N ALA A 483 -34.38 -32.10 -1.53
CA ALA A 483 -35.80 -32.03 -1.88
C ALA A 483 -36.54 -33.34 -1.54
N GLN A 484 -35.87 -34.49 -1.66
CA GLN A 484 -36.39 -35.80 -1.24
C GLN A 484 -36.42 -35.99 0.29
N GLU A 485 -35.53 -35.32 1.03
CA GLU A 485 -35.53 -35.31 2.50
C GLU A 485 -36.54 -34.29 3.07
N GLU A 486 -36.81 -33.20 2.33
CA GLU A 486 -37.71 -32.09 2.67
C GLU A 486 -39.19 -32.47 2.67
N GLU A 487 -39.60 -33.39 1.80
CA GLU A 487 -40.97 -33.92 1.79
C GLU A 487 -41.29 -34.75 3.05
N LYS A 488 -40.28 -35.14 3.84
CA LYS A 488 -40.42 -36.05 4.99
C LYS A 488 -40.41 -35.41 6.39
N ARG A 489 -39.94 -34.17 6.58
CA ARG A 489 -39.67 -33.63 7.95
C ARG A 489 -40.17 -32.21 8.29
N GLY A 490 -40.72 -31.43 7.36
CA GLY A 490 -41.48 -30.22 7.69
C GLY A 490 -40.73 -29.10 8.46
N MET A 491 -39.42 -28.92 8.26
CA MET A 491 -38.61 -27.91 8.98
C MET A 491 -37.87 -27.03 7.96
N HIS A 492 -38.34 -25.79 7.78
CA HIS A 492 -38.38 -25.18 6.43
C HIS A 492 -37.54 -23.91 6.18
N ARG A 493 -36.84 -23.32 7.18
CA ARG A 493 -36.22 -21.97 7.00
C ARG A 493 -34.75 -21.82 7.42
N GLY A 494 -34.34 -22.32 8.58
CA GLY A 494 -32.97 -22.15 9.08
C GLY A 494 -31.88 -22.82 8.23
N THR A 495 -32.20 -23.96 7.60
CA THR A 495 -31.26 -24.76 6.78
C THR A 495 -30.92 -24.11 5.43
N THR A 496 -31.90 -23.51 4.75
CA THR A 496 -31.70 -22.74 3.52
C THR A 496 -30.84 -21.50 3.77
N LEU A 497 -31.07 -20.84 4.91
CA LEU A 497 -30.28 -19.69 5.34
C LEU A 497 -28.83 -20.07 5.66
N ALA A 498 -28.61 -21.17 6.38
CA ALA A 498 -27.27 -21.69 6.66
C ALA A 498 -26.49 -22.07 5.39
N LYS A 499 -27.16 -22.66 4.38
CA LYS A 499 -26.54 -22.96 3.09
C LYS A 499 -26.17 -21.71 2.31
N ALA A 500 -27.02 -20.68 2.31
CA ALA A 500 -26.73 -19.40 1.69
C ALA A 500 -25.53 -18.71 2.36
N ILE A 501 -25.47 -18.72 3.70
CA ILE A 501 -24.33 -18.22 4.48
C ILE A 501 -23.05 -18.97 4.07
N LYS A 502 -23.06 -20.30 4.01
CA LYS A 502 -21.89 -21.10 3.57
C LYS A 502 -21.42 -20.72 2.16
N ARG A 503 -22.36 -20.47 1.23
CA ARG A 503 -22.05 -20.00 -0.13
C ARG A 503 -21.35 -18.64 -0.12
N VAL A 504 -21.85 -17.69 0.66
CA VAL A 504 -21.33 -16.32 0.74
C VAL A 504 -20.00 -16.25 1.51
N VAL A 505 -19.80 -17.05 2.56
CA VAL A 505 -18.51 -17.18 3.28
C VAL A 505 -17.40 -17.58 2.31
N ARG A 506 -17.65 -18.58 1.46
CA ARG A 506 -16.68 -18.99 0.44
C ARG A 506 -16.37 -17.89 -0.57
N ASP A 507 -17.38 -17.11 -0.96
CA ASP A 507 -17.22 -15.98 -1.88
C ASP A 507 -16.46 -14.80 -1.23
N THR A 508 -16.41 -14.73 0.10
CA THR A 508 -15.68 -13.69 0.88
C THR A 508 -14.17 -13.95 0.90
N GLY A 509 -13.74 -15.21 0.83
CA GLY A 509 -12.31 -15.59 0.82
C GLY A 509 -11.57 -15.39 -0.50
N ARG A 510 -12.23 -14.86 -1.55
CA ARG A 510 -11.64 -14.69 -2.89
C ARG A 510 -10.75 -13.42 -2.95
N LYS A 511 -9.63 -13.50 -3.70
CA LYS A 511 -8.70 -12.36 -3.93
C LYS A 511 -9.37 -11.17 -4.62
N THR A 512 -10.31 -11.44 -5.53
CA THR A 512 -11.23 -10.44 -6.09
C THR A 512 -12.63 -10.69 -5.53
N PRO A 513 -13.25 -9.69 -4.87
CA PRO A 513 -14.58 -9.88 -4.31
C PRO A 513 -15.60 -10.18 -5.42
N LYS A 514 -16.44 -11.20 -5.19
CA LYS A 514 -17.48 -11.59 -6.13
C LYS A 514 -18.54 -10.49 -6.25
N LYS A 515 -18.89 -10.14 -7.49
CA LYS A 515 -20.01 -9.26 -7.81
C LYS A 515 -21.20 -10.13 -8.21
N TYR A 516 -22.28 -10.08 -7.44
CA TYR A 516 -23.45 -10.94 -7.67
C TYR A 516 -24.32 -10.43 -8.83
N SER A 517 -24.91 -11.36 -9.57
CA SER A 517 -25.87 -11.02 -10.63
C SER A 517 -27.20 -10.53 -10.04
N TRP A 518 -28.09 -10.03 -10.89
CA TRP A 518 -29.42 -9.64 -10.43
C TRP A 518 -30.20 -10.85 -9.87
N GLU A 519 -30.07 -12.01 -10.51
CA GLU A 519 -30.73 -13.25 -10.10
C GLU A 519 -30.21 -13.74 -8.73
N ASP A 520 -28.90 -13.69 -8.52
CA ASP A 520 -28.30 -13.99 -7.21
C ASP A 520 -28.83 -13.04 -6.12
N TRP A 521 -28.91 -11.74 -6.43
CA TRP A 521 -29.45 -10.74 -5.50
C TRP A 521 -30.94 -10.96 -5.21
N GLN A 522 -31.75 -11.34 -6.19
CA GLN A 522 -33.15 -11.70 -5.95
C GLN A 522 -33.29 -12.86 -4.97
N PHE A 523 -32.44 -13.89 -5.12
CA PHE A 523 -32.39 -15.01 -4.19
C PHE A 523 -32.07 -14.55 -2.75
N PHE A 524 -31.05 -13.72 -2.57
CA PHE A 524 -30.69 -13.22 -1.24
C PHE A 524 -31.74 -12.26 -0.64
N LEU A 525 -32.33 -11.39 -1.44
CA LEU A 525 -33.38 -10.47 -0.99
C LEU A 525 -34.66 -11.21 -0.57
N ALA A 526 -35.00 -12.30 -1.26
CA ALA A 526 -36.10 -13.17 -0.86
C ALA A 526 -35.83 -13.82 0.50
N LEU A 527 -34.60 -14.27 0.73
CA LEU A 527 -34.17 -14.91 1.98
C LEU A 527 -34.09 -13.94 3.17
N LEU A 528 -33.79 -12.66 2.93
CA LEU A 528 -33.77 -11.61 3.95
C LEU A 528 -35.17 -11.11 4.35
N GLU A 529 -36.22 -11.45 3.59
CA GLU A 529 -37.61 -11.04 3.82
C GLU A 529 -37.80 -9.52 4.01
N MET A 530 -36.97 -8.69 3.38
CA MET A 530 -37.04 -7.23 3.59
C MET A 530 -38.41 -6.66 3.13
N PRO A 531 -39.04 -5.76 3.91
CA PRO A 531 -40.26 -5.08 3.51
C PRO A 531 -40.11 -4.38 2.16
N GLN A 532 -41.17 -4.34 1.36
CA GLN A 532 -41.11 -3.73 0.02
C GLN A 532 -40.72 -2.24 0.08
N SER A 533 -41.14 -1.52 1.13
CA SER A 533 -40.76 -0.13 1.39
C SER A 533 -39.26 0.09 1.65
N GLU A 534 -38.56 -0.90 2.21
CA GLU A 534 -37.11 -0.82 2.43
C GLU A 534 -36.33 -1.16 1.15
N ARG A 535 -36.88 -2.03 0.29
CA ARG A 535 -36.27 -2.40 -1.00
C ARG A 535 -36.23 -1.25 -2.00
N GLU A 536 -37.24 -0.37 -1.99
CA GLU A 536 -37.41 0.70 -2.98
C GLU A 536 -36.29 1.76 -3.00
N SER A 537 -35.49 1.88 -1.94
CA SER A 537 -34.30 2.74 -1.92
C SER A 537 -33.02 1.98 -1.57
N PHE A 538 -33.08 0.66 -1.44
CA PHE A 538 -32.03 -0.18 -0.87
C PHE A 538 -30.70 -0.07 -1.60
N TRP A 539 -30.70 -0.14 -2.94
CA TRP A 539 -29.49 -0.13 -3.76
C TRP A 539 -28.70 1.19 -3.70
N LEU A 540 -29.39 2.29 -3.41
CA LEU A 540 -28.85 3.65 -3.44
C LEU A 540 -28.95 4.35 -2.08
N ALA A 541 -29.35 3.63 -1.03
CA ALA A 541 -29.37 4.11 0.35
C ALA A 541 -27.96 4.13 0.92
N ASP A 542 -27.71 4.99 1.92
CA ASP A 542 -26.39 5.07 2.57
C ASP A 542 -26.00 3.75 3.25
N GLU A 543 -26.96 2.89 3.61
CA GLU A 543 -26.74 1.56 4.18
C GLU A 543 -26.76 0.42 3.14
N GLY A 544 -26.97 0.77 1.87
CA GLY A 544 -27.04 -0.16 0.76
C GLY A 544 -25.68 -0.73 0.35
N PRO A 545 -25.66 -1.80 -0.47
CA PRO A 545 -24.44 -2.50 -0.88
C PRO A 545 -23.50 -1.63 -1.74
N LEU A 546 -24.00 -0.56 -2.35
CA LEU A 546 -23.17 0.41 -3.09
C LEU A 546 -22.32 1.30 -2.18
N PHE A 547 -22.78 1.55 -0.96
CA PHE A 547 -22.12 2.45 -0.02
C PHE A 547 -21.46 1.73 1.14
N SER A 548 -21.63 0.41 1.22
CA SER A 548 -20.91 -0.36 2.21
C SER A 548 -19.42 -0.35 1.90
N ASP A 549 -18.60 0.03 2.87
CA ASP A 549 -17.13 0.02 2.74
C ASP A 549 -16.55 -1.43 2.69
N VAL A 550 -17.42 -2.45 2.67
CA VAL A 550 -17.09 -3.87 2.57
C VAL A 550 -17.60 -4.46 1.25
N SER A 551 -17.05 -5.60 0.81
CA SER A 551 -17.53 -6.26 -0.41
C SER A 551 -18.99 -6.67 -0.33
N GLU A 552 -19.67 -6.80 -1.47
CA GLU A 552 -21.04 -7.32 -1.52
C GLU A 552 -21.19 -8.66 -0.78
N SER A 553 -20.21 -9.56 -0.92
CA SER A 553 -20.17 -10.83 -0.20
C SER A 553 -20.09 -10.65 1.32
N THR A 554 -19.25 -9.75 1.81
CA THR A 554 -19.11 -9.48 3.24
C THR A 554 -20.38 -8.80 3.80
N TRP A 555 -20.94 -7.88 3.03
CA TRP A 555 -22.18 -7.19 3.37
C TRP A 555 -23.36 -8.18 3.45
N LEU A 556 -23.50 -9.06 2.45
CA LEU A 556 -24.50 -10.12 2.41
C LEU A 556 -24.34 -11.09 3.56
N LEU A 557 -23.10 -11.50 3.85
CA LEU A 557 -22.79 -12.39 4.97
C LEU A 557 -23.30 -11.80 6.29
N TRP A 558 -23.01 -10.52 6.54
CA TRP A 558 -23.45 -9.84 7.75
C TRP A 558 -24.99 -9.81 7.88
N LYS A 559 -25.70 -9.47 6.81
CA LYS A 559 -27.17 -9.44 6.81
C LYS A 559 -27.80 -10.82 6.97
N LEU A 560 -27.25 -11.84 6.31
CA LEU A 560 -27.75 -13.22 6.40
C LEU A 560 -27.50 -13.81 7.79
N CYS A 561 -26.31 -13.56 8.39
CA CYS A 561 -26.02 -13.97 9.76
C CYS A 561 -26.97 -13.30 10.77
N GLY A 562 -27.22 -11.99 10.62
CA GLY A 562 -28.18 -11.29 11.49
C GLY A 562 -29.62 -11.80 11.32
N LYS A 563 -30.02 -12.18 10.10
CA LYS A 563 -31.33 -12.83 9.88
C LYS A 563 -31.39 -14.21 10.54
N LEU A 564 -30.29 -14.98 10.53
CA LEU A 564 -30.24 -16.30 11.16
C LEU A 564 -30.39 -16.19 12.67
N GLU A 565 -29.72 -15.22 13.28
CA GLU A 565 -29.84 -14.90 14.71
C GLU A 565 -31.29 -14.57 15.07
N ASN A 566 -31.95 -13.69 14.31
CA ASN A 566 -33.37 -13.35 14.54
C ASN A 566 -34.31 -14.55 14.38
N VAL A 567 -34.06 -15.44 13.42
CA VAL A 567 -34.88 -16.65 13.22
C VAL A 567 -34.70 -17.64 14.36
N MET A 568 -33.45 -17.85 14.80
CA MET A 568 -33.16 -18.69 15.96
C MET A 568 -33.80 -18.13 17.23
N ASP A 569 -33.71 -16.83 17.48
CA ASP A 569 -34.32 -16.17 18.64
C ASP A 569 -35.85 -16.26 18.66
N GLN A 570 -36.50 -16.28 17.49
CA GLN A 570 -37.95 -16.48 17.38
C GLN A 570 -38.32 -17.93 17.70
N GLU A 571 -37.60 -18.90 17.12
CA GLU A 571 -37.84 -20.32 17.38
C GLU A 571 -37.62 -20.68 18.85
N PHE A 572 -36.60 -20.12 19.51
CA PHE A 572 -36.37 -20.29 20.94
C PHE A 572 -37.54 -19.78 21.79
N ARG A 573 -38.12 -18.61 21.44
CA ARG A 573 -39.29 -18.06 22.14
C ARG A 573 -40.54 -18.88 21.91
N ASP A 574 -40.75 -19.39 20.69
CA ASP A 574 -41.90 -20.23 20.37
C ASP A 574 -41.83 -21.58 21.10
N LEU A 575 -40.63 -22.13 21.28
CA LEU A 575 -40.38 -23.31 22.11
C LEU A 575 -40.63 -23.04 23.60
N GLU A 576 -40.19 -21.90 24.14
CA GLU A 576 -40.46 -21.52 25.53
C GLU A 576 -41.97 -21.33 25.78
N ASN A 577 -42.67 -20.66 24.87
CA ASN A 577 -44.11 -20.43 24.96
C ASN A 577 -44.91 -21.74 24.81
N GLY A 578 -44.48 -22.65 23.94
CA GLY A 578 -45.10 -23.98 23.79
C GLY A 578 -44.94 -24.85 25.05
N VAL A 579 -43.78 -24.80 25.70
CA VAL A 579 -43.51 -25.52 26.96
C VAL A 579 -44.28 -24.91 28.14
N GLN A 580 -44.63 -23.63 28.10
CA GLN A 580 -45.53 -23.01 29.08
C GLN A 580 -47.00 -23.36 28.85
N ALA A 581 -47.45 -23.49 27.60
CA ALA A 581 -48.81 -23.94 27.28
C ALA A 581 -49.06 -25.40 27.70
N ASP A 582 -48.09 -26.30 27.47
CA ASP A 582 -48.15 -27.71 27.90
C ASP A 582 -48.06 -27.91 29.43
N LYS A 583 -47.76 -26.85 30.19
CA LYS A 583 -47.78 -26.86 31.67
C LYS A 583 -49.07 -26.29 32.27
N GLU A 584 -49.91 -25.65 31.45
CA GLU A 584 -51.19 -25.07 31.88
C GLU A 584 -52.41 -25.92 31.45
N GLU A 585 -52.24 -26.91 30.57
CA GLU A 585 -53.13 -28.08 30.42
C GLU A 585 -52.78 -29.19 31.42
#